data_AF-A0A453NVF7-F1
#
_entry.id   AF-A0A453NVF7-F1
#
_cell.length_a   1.000
_cell.length_b   1.000
_cell.length_c   1.000
_cell.angle_alpha   90.00
_cell.angle_beta   90.00
_cell.angle_gamma   90.00
#
_symmetry.space_group_name_H-M   'P 1'
#
loop_
_entity.id
_entity.type
_entity.pdbx_description
1 polymer ?
#
loop_
_entity_poly.entity_id
_entity_poly.type
_entity_poly.pdbx_seq_one_letter_code
_entity_poly.pdbx_strand_id
1 'polypeptide(L)'
;MPLPQVFVLLVLPHLKDSKVMEAKDILMVIVTCQYVPRLVRIIPLYLQITRSAGIITETAWAGAAFNLLIYMLASHVFGALWYLLSIQREDTCWRKECGKINCNFASLYCGSNTARDTIFLQNVCLTNGSDDIDPTFGIYLPALRTVSQSTSFFEKFFYCFWWGLQSLSSLGQNLKTSTYTWENLFAVFVSISGLVLFALLIGNVQTYLQSASVRIEEMRVKRRDTEQWMAHRLLPENLKGRILRHEQYRWQETRGVDEEGLLMNLPKDLRREIKRHLCLSLLMRSFPLNNRGSNYDDKWWTERILQLQCSQRWRLLR
;
A
#
# COMPACT_ATOMS: atom_id res chain seq x y z
N MET A 1 3.71 13.28 -15.96
CA MET A 1 4.02 13.17 -17.41
C MET A 1 4.68 11.82 -17.69
N PRO A 2 4.19 11.00 -18.63
CA PRO A 2 4.76 9.72 -19.04
C PRO A 2 6.00 9.91 -19.95
N LEU A 3 6.94 10.74 -19.52
CA LEU A 3 8.17 11.07 -20.25
C LEU A 3 8.95 9.84 -20.75
N PRO A 4 9.07 8.71 -20.01
CA PRO A 4 9.76 7.52 -20.51
C PRO A 4 9.03 6.85 -21.68
N GLN A 5 7.70 6.80 -21.64
CA GLN A 5 6.89 6.19 -22.70
C GLN A 5 6.93 7.03 -23.98
N VAL A 6 6.88 8.36 -23.82
CA VAL A 6 7.06 9.32 -24.93
C VAL A 6 8.45 9.18 -25.56
N PHE A 7 9.51 9.07 -24.75
CA PHE A 7 10.87 8.92 -25.25
C PHE A 7 11.07 7.61 -26.03
N VAL A 8 10.57 6.49 -25.50
CA VAL A 8 10.68 5.18 -26.17
C VAL A 8 9.92 5.16 -27.50
N LEU A 9 8.73 5.77 -27.56
CA LEU A 9 7.89 5.77 -28.76
C LEU A 9 8.34 6.76 -29.85
N LEU A 10 8.80 7.96 -29.46
CA LEU A 10 9.08 9.04 -30.40
C LEU A 10 10.56 9.26 -30.68
N VAL A 11 11.45 8.99 -29.72
CA VAL A 11 12.88 9.34 -29.83
C VAL A 11 13.69 8.11 -30.23
N LEU A 12 13.46 6.97 -29.56
CA LEU A 12 14.22 5.74 -29.77
C LEU A 12 14.24 5.22 -31.23
N PRO A 13 13.13 5.19 -32.01
CA PRO A 13 13.15 4.71 -33.39
C PRO A 13 13.90 5.63 -34.37
N HIS A 14 14.23 6.87 -33.99
CA HIS A 14 14.92 7.84 -34.84
C HIS A 14 16.43 7.96 -34.57
N LEU A 15 16.95 7.23 -33.60
CA LEU A 15 18.37 7.27 -33.25
C LEU A 15 19.16 6.21 -34.02
N LYS A 16 20.33 6.58 -34.55
CA LYS A 16 21.28 5.68 -35.21
C LYS A 16 22.51 5.43 -34.34
N ASP A 17 22.96 4.18 -34.32
CA ASP A 17 24.25 3.69 -33.82
C ASP A 17 24.67 4.31 -32.47
N SER A 18 25.66 5.21 -32.46
CA SER A 18 26.23 5.80 -31.24
C SER A 18 25.24 6.62 -30.41
N LYS A 19 24.22 7.20 -31.04
CA LYS A 19 23.21 8.01 -30.34
C LYS A 19 22.21 7.16 -29.56
N VAL A 20 22.06 5.88 -29.89
CA VAL A 20 21.21 4.93 -29.16
C VAL A 20 21.79 4.67 -27.77
N MET A 21 23.13 4.63 -27.67
CA MET A 21 23.86 4.40 -26.42
C MET A 21 23.66 5.55 -25.44
N GLU A 22 23.89 6.79 -25.89
CA GLU A 22 23.69 7.99 -25.09
C GLU A 22 22.22 8.15 -24.68
N ALA A 23 21.30 7.84 -25.59
CA ALA A 23 19.87 7.85 -25.31
C ALA A 23 19.42 6.77 -24.32
N LYS A 24 20.02 5.57 -24.33
CA LYS A 24 19.72 4.51 -23.35
C LYS A 24 20.10 4.95 -21.94
N ASP A 25 21.29 5.50 -21.77
CA ASP A 25 21.80 5.94 -20.48
C ASP A 25 21.00 7.16 -19.97
N ILE A 26 20.67 8.11 -20.85
CA ILE A 26 19.78 9.25 -20.53
C ILE A 26 18.38 8.77 -20.14
N LEU A 27 17.76 7.86 -20.91
CA LEU A 27 16.44 7.32 -20.61
C LEU A 27 16.41 6.64 -19.24
N MET A 28 17.47 5.89 -18.91
CA MET A 28 17.57 5.22 -17.63
C MET A 28 17.65 6.21 -16.46
N VAL A 29 18.46 7.27 -16.59
CA VAL A 29 18.54 8.35 -15.60
C VAL A 29 17.20 9.06 -15.47
N ILE A 30 16.51 9.35 -16.58
CA ILE A 30 15.19 9.97 -16.59
C ILE A 30 14.15 9.11 -15.85
N VAL A 31 14.14 7.79 -16.08
CA VAL A 31 13.24 6.86 -15.39
C VAL A 31 13.50 6.88 -13.88
N THR A 32 14.76 6.74 -13.47
CA THR A 32 15.16 6.72 -12.04
C THR A 32 14.87 8.06 -11.36
N CYS A 33 15.27 9.18 -11.98
CA CYS A 33 15.04 10.53 -11.47
C CYS A 33 13.57 10.95 -11.46
N GLN A 34 12.69 10.32 -12.26
CA GLN A 34 11.25 10.54 -12.15
C GLN A 34 10.59 9.66 -11.10
N TYR A 35 11.17 8.49 -10.83
CA TYR A 35 10.64 7.57 -9.85
C TYR A 35 10.72 8.14 -8.42
N VAL A 36 11.87 8.74 -8.09
CA VAL A 36 12.13 9.29 -6.74
C VAL A 36 11.16 10.43 -6.36
N PRO A 37 10.94 11.49 -7.16
CA PRO A 37 9.98 12.55 -6.84
C PRO A 37 8.53 12.07 -6.78
N ARG A 38 8.17 11.06 -7.59
CA ARG A 38 6.84 10.44 -7.52
C ARG A 38 6.64 9.70 -6.21
N LEU A 39 7.64 8.93 -5.77
CA LEU A 39 7.63 8.30 -4.45
C LEU A 39 7.53 9.34 -3.32
N VAL A 40 8.35 10.40 -3.37
CA VAL A 40 8.33 11.47 -2.36
C VAL A 40 6.96 12.15 -2.27
N ARG A 41 6.22 12.30 -3.38
CA ARG A 41 4.85 12.82 -3.37
C ARG A 41 3.81 11.83 -2.86
N ILE A 42 4.04 10.53 -3.00
CA ILE A 42 3.14 9.49 -2.52
C ILE A 42 3.27 9.30 -1.00
N ILE A 43 4.45 9.51 -0.41
CA ILE A 43 4.72 9.39 1.03
C ILE A 43 3.78 10.26 1.91
N PRO A 44 3.61 11.57 1.68
CA PRO A 44 2.72 12.39 2.51
C PRO A 44 1.25 11.98 2.35
N LEU A 45 0.84 11.58 1.14
CA LEU A 45 -0.50 11.03 0.90
C LEU A 45 -0.71 9.72 1.68
N TYR A 46 0.31 8.85 1.71
CA TYR A 46 0.35 7.63 2.50
C TYR A 46 0.29 7.89 4.01
N LEU A 47 1.08 8.84 4.51
CA LEU A 47 1.07 9.24 5.92
C LEU A 47 -0.27 9.86 6.33
N GLN A 48 -0.90 10.61 5.42
CA GLN A 48 -2.23 11.17 5.63
C GLN A 48 -3.29 10.08 5.68
N ILE A 49 -3.26 9.11 4.75
CA ILE A 49 -4.18 7.97 4.74
C ILE A 49 -3.98 7.09 5.96
N THR A 50 -2.75 6.78 6.38
CA THR A 50 -2.50 5.95 7.57
C THR A 50 -2.91 6.66 8.87
N ARG A 51 -2.67 7.98 9.00
CA ARG A 51 -3.19 8.77 10.14
C ARG A 51 -4.71 8.84 10.16
N SER A 52 -5.33 9.00 8.99
CA SER A 52 -6.79 9.11 8.89
C SER A 52 -7.49 7.75 8.85
N ALA A 53 -6.82 6.65 8.49
CA ALA A 53 -7.34 5.28 8.50
C ALA A 53 -7.59 4.75 9.91
N GLY A 54 -6.90 5.27 10.93
CA GLY A 54 -7.30 5.08 12.33
C GLY A 54 -8.72 5.58 12.64
N ILE A 55 -9.30 6.40 11.74
CA ILE A 55 -10.63 7.00 11.85
C ILE A 55 -11.54 6.61 10.66
N ILE A 56 -11.01 6.28 9.47
CA ILE A 56 -11.75 6.24 8.20
C ILE A 56 -11.85 4.85 7.55
N THR A 57 -11.04 3.83 7.92
CA THR A 57 -11.32 2.47 7.43
C THR A 57 -12.41 1.84 8.29
N GLU A 58 -13.64 1.78 7.78
CA GLU A 58 -14.79 1.18 8.49
C GLU A 58 -14.55 -0.28 8.93
N THR A 59 -13.53 -0.95 8.38
CA THR A 59 -13.09 -2.32 8.70
C THR A 59 -11.56 -2.41 8.84
N ALA A 60 -11.08 -3.04 9.91
CA ALA A 60 -9.65 -3.27 10.18
C ALA A 60 -8.92 -4.03 9.05
N TRP A 61 -9.67 -4.81 8.27
CA TRP A 61 -9.18 -5.58 7.12
C TRP A 61 -8.74 -4.70 5.94
N ALA A 62 -9.42 -3.57 5.70
CA ALA A 62 -9.04 -2.66 4.63
C ALA A 62 -7.67 -2.01 4.89
N GLY A 63 -7.35 -1.70 6.15
CA GLY A 63 -6.04 -1.19 6.56
C GLY A 63 -4.91 -2.21 6.38
N ALA A 64 -5.17 -3.48 6.71
CA ALA A 64 -4.21 -4.57 6.48
C ALA A 64 -3.95 -4.79 4.98
N ALA A 65 -5.02 -4.83 4.16
CA ALA A 65 -4.91 -4.99 2.71
C ALA A 65 -4.13 -3.84 2.05
N PHE A 66 -4.36 -2.59 2.50
CA PHE A 66 -3.62 -1.44 2.00
C PHE A 66 -2.11 -1.50 2.30
N ASN A 67 -1.73 -1.91 3.52
CA ASN A 67 -0.31 -2.10 3.84
C ASN A 67 0.33 -3.22 3.00
N LEU A 68 -0.41 -4.30 2.76
CA LEU A 68 0.04 -5.38 1.88
C LEU A 68 0.24 -4.90 0.44
N LEU A 69 -0.66 -4.08 -0.09
CA LEU A 69 -0.53 -3.51 -1.44
C LEU A 69 0.73 -2.64 -1.58
N ILE A 70 1.07 -1.86 -0.55
CA ILE A 70 2.29 -1.04 -0.56
C ILE A 70 3.54 -1.91 -0.52
N TYR A 71 3.51 -2.97 0.29
CA TYR A 71 4.58 -3.94 0.34
C TYR A 71 4.80 -4.64 -1.01
N MET A 72 3.71 -5.02 -1.70
CA MET A 72 3.78 -5.56 -3.07
C MET A 72 4.32 -4.52 -4.06
N LEU A 73 3.89 -3.26 -3.97
CA LEU A 73 4.40 -2.20 -4.82
C LEU A 73 5.90 -2.00 -4.63
N ALA A 74 6.39 -1.94 -3.39
CA ALA A 74 7.82 -1.85 -3.10
C ALA A 74 8.58 -3.05 -3.69
N SER A 75 8.05 -4.27 -3.54
CA SER A 75 8.62 -5.50 -4.12
C SER A 75 8.79 -5.39 -5.64
N HIS A 76 7.76 -4.90 -6.34
CA HIS A 76 7.84 -4.64 -7.77
C HIS A 76 8.95 -3.63 -8.14
N VAL A 77 9.11 -2.56 -7.36
CA VAL A 77 10.16 -1.55 -7.59
C VAL A 77 11.55 -2.13 -7.47
N PHE A 78 11.80 -2.87 -6.39
CA PHE A 78 13.10 -3.49 -6.17
C PHE A 78 13.41 -4.55 -7.23
N GLY A 79 12.41 -5.33 -7.65
CA GLY A 79 12.53 -6.26 -8.77
C GLY A 79 12.85 -5.59 -10.10
N ALA A 80 12.19 -4.47 -10.40
CA ALA A 80 12.46 -3.69 -11.61
C ALA A 80 13.84 -3.04 -11.61
N LEU A 81 14.28 -2.49 -10.47
CA LEU A 81 15.63 -1.96 -10.30
C LEU A 81 16.68 -3.05 -10.46
N TRP A 82 16.44 -4.22 -9.89
CA TRP A 82 17.34 -5.36 -10.03
C TRP A 82 17.50 -5.81 -11.48
N TYR A 83 16.40 -5.94 -12.23
CA TYR A 83 16.44 -6.26 -13.66
C TYR A 83 17.16 -5.18 -14.48
N LEU A 84 16.92 -3.90 -14.16
CA LEU A 84 17.61 -2.82 -14.86
C LEU A 84 19.13 -2.87 -14.62
N LEU A 85 19.54 -3.07 -13.36
CA LEU A 85 20.94 -3.21 -12.97
C LEU A 85 21.58 -4.46 -13.57
N SER A 86 20.84 -5.57 -13.74
CA SER A 86 21.38 -6.77 -14.41
C SER A 86 21.72 -6.49 -15.86
N ILE A 87 20.84 -5.82 -16.61
CA ILE A 87 21.10 -5.44 -18.01
C ILE A 87 22.26 -4.43 -18.10
N GLN A 88 22.36 -3.48 -17.17
CA GLN A 88 23.52 -2.58 -17.12
C GLN A 88 24.83 -3.31 -16.84
N ARG A 89 24.79 -4.34 -15.99
CA ARG A 89 25.97 -5.13 -15.64
C ARG A 89 26.46 -5.92 -16.84
N GLU A 90 25.56 -6.55 -17.57
CA GLU A 90 25.84 -7.24 -18.84
C GLU A 90 26.42 -6.28 -19.89
N ASP A 91 25.79 -5.11 -20.07
CA ASP A 91 26.27 -4.05 -20.97
C ASP A 91 27.69 -3.59 -20.64
N THR A 92 27.98 -3.36 -19.36
CA THR A 92 29.31 -2.95 -18.88
C THR A 92 30.35 -4.03 -19.16
N CYS A 93 29.97 -5.30 -19.00
CA CYS A 93 30.84 -6.43 -19.31
C CYS A 93 31.19 -6.48 -20.80
N TRP A 94 30.17 -6.39 -21.67
CA TRP A 94 30.39 -6.35 -23.12
C TRP A 94 31.25 -5.17 -23.56
N ARG A 95 31.02 -3.97 -23.02
CA ARG A 95 31.86 -2.79 -23.35
C ARG A 95 33.31 -2.99 -22.95
N LYS A 96 33.56 -3.56 -21.76
CA LYS A 96 34.92 -3.81 -21.25
C LYS A 96 35.70 -4.76 -22.15
N GLU A 97 35.07 -5.84 -22.58
CA GLU A 97 35.72 -6.85 -23.42
C GLU A 97 35.85 -6.37 -24.87
N CYS A 98 34.85 -5.65 -25.40
CA CYS A 98 34.92 -4.99 -26.71
C CYS A 98 36.10 -4.01 -26.80
N GLY A 99 36.35 -3.24 -25.73
CA GLY A 99 37.47 -2.31 -25.66
C GLY A 99 38.86 -2.98 -25.72
N LYS A 100 38.99 -4.25 -25.33
CA LYS A 100 40.26 -4.99 -25.42
C LYS A 100 40.59 -5.43 -26.85
N ILE A 101 39.58 -5.72 -27.65
CA ILE A 101 39.72 -6.21 -29.03
C ILE A 101 39.47 -5.11 -30.08
N ASN A 102 39.28 -3.86 -29.64
CA ASN A 102 38.97 -2.70 -30.48
C ASN A 102 37.74 -2.91 -31.38
N CYS A 103 36.67 -3.45 -30.78
CA CYS A 103 35.42 -3.75 -31.47
C CYS A 103 34.56 -2.49 -31.74
N ASN A 104 33.69 -2.53 -32.75
CA ASN A 104 32.77 -1.43 -33.01
C ASN A 104 31.60 -1.48 -32.02
N PHE A 105 31.50 -0.52 -31.10
CA PHE A 105 30.40 -0.46 -30.12
C PHE A 105 29.00 -0.43 -30.75
N ALA A 106 28.85 -0.03 -32.02
CA ALA A 106 27.56 -0.07 -32.71
C ALA A 106 27.04 -1.51 -32.88
N SER A 107 27.92 -2.51 -33.04
CA SER A 107 27.49 -3.91 -33.22
C SER A 107 26.89 -4.53 -31.96
N LEU A 108 27.19 -3.99 -30.77
CA LEU A 108 26.58 -4.39 -29.49
C LEU A 108 25.09 -4.04 -29.41
N TYR A 109 24.61 -3.11 -30.23
CA TYR A 109 23.23 -2.60 -30.21
C TYR A 109 22.53 -2.79 -31.56
N CYS A 110 22.84 -3.88 -32.26
CA CYS A 110 22.28 -4.23 -33.57
C CYS A 110 22.61 -3.20 -34.69
N GLY A 111 23.68 -2.44 -34.57
CA GLY A 111 24.25 -1.65 -35.67
C GLY A 111 25.00 -2.55 -36.66
N SER A 112 24.99 -2.19 -37.95
CA SER A 112 25.53 -2.90 -39.12
C SER A 112 26.27 -4.22 -38.80
N ASN A 113 25.52 -5.33 -38.87
CA ASN A 113 25.97 -6.67 -38.48
C ASN A 113 27.16 -7.14 -39.33
N THR A 114 28.31 -7.40 -38.69
CA THR A 114 29.24 -8.41 -39.21
C THR A 114 29.05 -9.71 -38.44
N ALA A 115 29.01 -10.86 -39.13
CA ALA A 115 28.84 -12.18 -38.51
C ALA A 115 29.91 -12.55 -37.46
N ARG A 116 31.00 -11.77 -37.41
CA ARG A 116 32.08 -11.87 -36.42
C ARG A 116 31.68 -11.31 -35.05
N ASP A 117 30.79 -10.32 -35.02
CA ASP A 117 30.39 -9.59 -33.80
C ASP A 117 29.36 -10.37 -32.97
N THR A 118 28.47 -11.13 -33.61
CA THR A 118 27.49 -11.99 -32.92
C THR A 118 28.16 -13.18 -32.22
N ILE A 119 29.20 -13.76 -32.83
CA ILE A 119 30.01 -14.83 -32.23
C ILE A 119 30.82 -14.31 -31.04
N PHE A 120 31.26 -13.05 -31.07
CA PHE A 120 31.95 -12.40 -29.96
C PHE A 120 31.05 -12.24 -28.74
N LEU A 121 29.84 -11.70 -28.92
CA LEU A 121 28.86 -11.52 -27.85
C LEU A 121 28.49 -12.83 -27.14
N GLN A 122 28.50 -13.95 -27.87
CA GLN A 122 28.08 -15.25 -27.36
C GLN A 122 29.19 -16.01 -26.62
N ASN A 123 30.46 -15.63 -26.84
CA ASN A 123 31.64 -16.26 -26.23
C ASN A 123 32.22 -15.46 -25.06
N VAL A 124 31.68 -14.28 -24.80
CA VAL A 124 32.22 -13.30 -23.86
C VAL A 124 31.19 -13.01 -22.78
N CYS A 125 31.65 -12.81 -21.54
CA CYS A 125 30.76 -12.56 -20.39
C CYS A 125 29.76 -13.72 -20.17
N LEU A 126 30.26 -14.95 -20.22
CA LEU A 126 29.46 -16.16 -20.14
C LEU A 126 28.63 -16.20 -18.86
N THR A 127 27.31 -16.32 -19.03
CA THR A 127 26.38 -16.52 -17.93
C THR A 127 26.32 -17.98 -17.50
N ASN A 128 27.12 -18.92 -18.04
CA ASN A 128 26.95 -20.37 -17.85
C ASN A 128 27.87 -21.01 -16.79
N GLY A 129 28.55 -20.22 -15.95
CA GLY A 129 29.39 -20.75 -14.87
C GLY A 129 28.62 -21.68 -13.92
N SER A 130 29.19 -22.85 -13.62
CA SER A 130 28.64 -23.83 -12.65
C SER A 130 29.00 -23.50 -11.20
N ASP A 131 29.73 -22.41 -10.97
CA ASP A 131 30.19 -22.03 -9.65
C ASP A 131 29.02 -21.61 -8.76
N ASP A 132 29.07 -22.02 -7.49
CA ASP A 132 28.02 -21.74 -6.52
C ASP A 132 27.87 -20.24 -6.22
N ILE A 133 28.92 -19.44 -6.51
CA ILE A 133 28.93 -17.97 -6.52
C ILE A 133 29.53 -17.51 -7.84
N ASP A 134 28.76 -16.81 -8.66
CA ASP A 134 29.25 -16.27 -9.92
C ASP A 134 30.11 -15.02 -9.69
N PRO A 135 31.41 -15.03 -10.05
CA PRO A 135 32.32 -13.93 -9.77
C PRO A 135 32.09 -12.71 -10.65
N THR A 136 31.25 -12.79 -11.69
CA THR A 136 31.09 -11.72 -12.69
C THR A 136 29.82 -10.89 -12.47
N PHE A 137 28.72 -11.58 -12.21
CA PHE A 137 27.35 -11.08 -12.16
C PHE A 137 26.68 -11.27 -10.80
N GLY A 138 27.12 -12.22 -9.98
CA GLY A 138 26.60 -12.44 -8.62
C GLY A 138 25.07 -12.46 -8.56
N ILE A 139 24.47 -11.49 -7.85
CA ILE A 139 23.02 -11.40 -7.66
C ILE A 139 22.22 -11.20 -8.95
N TYR A 140 22.86 -10.74 -10.02
CA TYR A 140 22.23 -10.47 -11.31
C TYR A 140 22.18 -11.69 -12.22
N LEU A 141 22.97 -12.73 -11.93
CA LEU A 141 23.05 -13.93 -12.75
C LEU A 141 21.68 -14.59 -13.03
N PRO A 142 20.76 -14.73 -12.06
CA PRO A 142 19.45 -15.33 -12.32
C PRO A 142 18.61 -14.52 -13.33
N ALA A 143 18.68 -13.18 -13.29
CA ALA A 143 18.02 -12.34 -14.28
C ALA A 143 18.58 -12.57 -15.68
N LEU A 144 19.91 -12.66 -15.79
CA LEU A 144 20.61 -12.83 -17.07
C LEU A 144 20.48 -14.25 -17.66
N ARG A 145 20.11 -15.25 -16.86
CA ARG A 145 19.81 -16.60 -17.38
C ARG A 145 18.35 -16.76 -17.76
N THR A 146 17.45 -16.32 -16.89
CA THR A 146 16.03 -16.68 -17.00
C THR A 146 15.20 -15.57 -17.66
N VAL A 147 15.49 -14.31 -17.34
CA VAL A 147 14.65 -13.17 -17.75
C VAL A 147 15.12 -12.58 -19.08
N SER A 148 16.42 -12.52 -19.33
CA SER A 148 16.98 -12.02 -20.59
C SER A 148 16.60 -12.92 -21.77
N GLN A 149 16.58 -14.24 -21.58
CA GLN A 149 16.29 -15.25 -22.61
C GLN A 149 14.81 -15.34 -22.97
N SER A 150 13.91 -14.97 -22.07
CA SER A 150 12.47 -14.92 -22.35
C SER A 150 12.14 -13.76 -23.29
N THR A 151 11.20 -13.98 -24.21
CA THR A 151 10.62 -12.93 -25.07
C THR A 151 9.32 -12.36 -24.51
N SER A 152 8.69 -13.04 -23.55
CA SER A 152 7.35 -12.68 -23.08
C SER A 152 7.41 -11.65 -21.95
N PHE A 153 6.60 -10.60 -22.03
CA PHE A 153 6.57 -9.55 -21.01
C PHE A 153 6.15 -10.07 -19.64
N PHE A 154 5.12 -10.94 -19.60
CA PHE A 154 4.55 -11.42 -18.35
C PHE A 154 5.52 -12.30 -17.56
N GLU A 155 6.30 -13.16 -18.22
CA GLU A 155 7.32 -13.97 -17.53
C GLU A 155 8.37 -13.06 -16.89
N LYS A 156 8.84 -12.03 -17.61
CA LYS A 156 9.79 -11.06 -17.04
C LYS A 156 9.19 -10.32 -15.86
N PHE A 157 7.96 -9.85 -16.01
CA PHE A 157 7.25 -9.10 -14.97
C PHE A 157 7.11 -9.93 -13.68
N PHE A 158 6.53 -11.13 -13.78
CA PHE A 158 6.29 -11.97 -12.61
C PHE A 158 7.58 -12.48 -11.97
N TYR A 159 8.60 -12.80 -12.77
CA TYR A 159 9.88 -13.25 -12.23
C TYR A 159 10.61 -12.14 -11.48
N CYS A 160 10.65 -10.92 -12.03
CA CYS A 160 11.26 -9.77 -11.34
C CYS A 160 10.47 -9.39 -10.09
N PHE A 161 9.14 -9.42 -10.16
CA PHE A 161 8.26 -9.20 -9.01
C PHE A 161 8.52 -10.25 -7.91
N TRP A 162 8.61 -11.52 -8.27
CA TRP A 162 8.93 -12.62 -7.36
C TRP A 162 10.28 -12.40 -6.68
N TRP A 163 11.33 -12.08 -7.45
CA TRP A 163 12.65 -11.82 -6.89
C TRP A 163 12.63 -10.66 -5.88
N GLY A 164 11.90 -9.58 -6.20
CA GLY A 164 11.75 -8.43 -5.31
C GLY A 164 10.99 -8.78 -4.02
N LEU A 165 9.92 -9.57 -4.14
CA LEU A 165 9.12 -10.03 -3.00
C LEU A 165 9.95 -10.93 -2.07
N GLN A 166 10.68 -11.88 -2.67
CA GLN A 166 11.58 -12.78 -1.96
C GLN A 166 12.67 -11.98 -1.23
N SER A 167 13.29 -11.01 -1.90
CA SER A 167 14.36 -10.20 -1.32
C SER A 167 13.87 -9.28 -0.20
N LEU A 168 12.67 -8.70 -0.30
CA LEU A 168 12.14 -7.86 0.78
C LEU A 168 11.63 -8.65 1.98
N SER A 169 11.16 -9.89 1.77
CA SER A 169 10.55 -10.69 2.84
C SER A 169 11.52 -11.19 3.90
N SER A 170 12.84 -11.00 3.69
CA SER A 170 13.94 -11.44 4.56
C SER A 170 14.05 -12.97 4.77
N LEU A 171 12.91 -13.69 4.82
CA LEU A 171 12.79 -15.14 4.95
C LEU A 171 13.29 -15.91 3.72
N GLY A 172 13.37 -15.25 2.56
CA GLY A 172 13.84 -15.84 1.30
C GLY A 172 15.12 -15.22 0.74
N GLN A 173 15.82 -14.36 1.49
CA GLN A 173 17.03 -13.70 1.00
C GLN A 173 18.17 -14.72 0.79
N ASN A 174 18.44 -15.03 -0.47
CA ASN A 174 19.61 -15.81 -0.90
C ASN A 174 20.48 -14.96 -1.84
N LEU A 175 20.87 -13.78 -1.37
CA LEU A 175 21.69 -12.85 -2.14
C LEU A 175 23.14 -13.35 -2.13
N LYS A 176 23.58 -13.88 -3.26
CA LYS A 176 24.97 -14.29 -3.49
C LYS A 176 25.69 -13.19 -4.27
N THR A 177 26.45 -12.35 -3.59
CA THR A 177 27.11 -11.21 -4.22
C THR A 177 28.48 -11.55 -4.79
N SER A 178 28.88 -10.86 -5.85
CA SER A 178 30.26 -10.84 -6.35
C SER A 178 31.13 -9.84 -5.55
N THR A 179 32.43 -9.77 -5.88
CA THR A 179 33.39 -8.78 -5.35
C THR A 179 33.13 -7.34 -5.81
N TYR A 180 32.11 -7.10 -6.64
CA TYR A 180 31.79 -5.79 -7.18
C TYR A 180 31.15 -4.86 -6.13
N THR A 181 31.77 -3.70 -5.89
CA THR A 181 31.38 -2.78 -4.80
C THR A 181 29.95 -2.27 -4.90
N TRP A 182 29.50 -1.86 -6.09
CA TRP A 182 28.15 -1.31 -6.27
C TRP A 182 27.05 -2.36 -6.13
N GLU A 183 27.33 -3.61 -6.50
CA GLU A 183 26.42 -4.74 -6.25
C GLU A 183 26.28 -5.00 -4.76
N ASN A 184 27.40 -5.04 -4.02
CA ASN A 184 27.38 -5.20 -2.56
C ASN A 184 26.61 -4.06 -1.88
N LEU A 185 26.82 -2.81 -2.31
CA LEU A 185 26.07 -1.66 -1.77
C LEU A 185 24.57 -1.77 -2.04
N PHE A 186 24.18 -2.20 -3.25
CA PHE A 186 22.78 -2.43 -3.60
C PHE A 186 22.17 -3.57 -2.77
N ALA A 187 22.89 -4.69 -2.60
CA ALA A 187 22.45 -5.80 -1.76
C ALA A 187 22.23 -5.38 -0.30
N VAL A 188 23.15 -4.61 0.29
CA VAL A 188 23.00 -4.04 1.63
C VAL A 188 21.76 -3.14 1.71
N PHE A 189 21.55 -2.27 0.72
CA PHE A 189 20.37 -1.41 0.66
C PHE A 189 19.06 -2.20 0.59
N VAL A 190 19.01 -3.25 -0.23
CA VAL A 190 17.86 -4.17 -0.34
C VAL A 190 17.61 -4.88 0.99
N SER A 191 18.64 -5.38 1.65
CA SER A 191 18.51 -6.08 2.93
C SER A 191 17.99 -5.17 4.05
N ILE A 192 18.54 -3.95 4.19
CA ILE A 192 18.07 -2.98 5.18
C ILE A 192 16.62 -2.57 4.90
N SER A 193 16.31 -2.27 3.63
CA SER A 193 14.95 -1.89 3.22
C SER A 193 13.96 -3.03 3.46
N GLY A 194 14.33 -4.27 3.15
CA GLY A 194 13.53 -5.47 3.40
C GLY A 194 13.22 -5.66 4.88
N LEU A 195 14.23 -5.55 5.75
CA LEU A 195 14.06 -5.66 7.19
C LEU A 195 13.06 -4.62 7.73
N VAL A 196 13.24 -3.35 7.35
CA VAL A 196 12.36 -2.25 7.79
C VAL A 196 10.94 -2.44 7.27
N LEU A 197 10.78 -2.73 5.98
CA LEU A 197 9.46 -2.89 5.36
C LEU A 197 8.71 -4.10 5.92
N PHE A 198 9.42 -5.21 6.15
CA PHE A 198 8.82 -6.42 6.73
C PHE A 198 8.40 -6.21 8.19
N ALA A 199 9.23 -5.54 8.99
CA ALA A 199 8.89 -5.17 10.37
C ALA A 199 7.66 -4.23 10.41
N LEU A 200 7.59 -3.23 9.52
CA LEU A 200 6.44 -2.34 9.40
C LEU A 200 5.18 -3.10 8.95
N LEU A 201 5.30 -4.04 8.02
CA LEU A 201 4.18 -4.86 7.57
C LEU A 201 3.60 -5.66 8.74
N ILE A 202 4.45 -6.39 9.48
CA ILE A 202 4.02 -7.18 10.63
C ILE A 202 3.43 -6.28 11.71
N GLY A 203 4.12 -5.20 12.09
CA GLY A 203 3.66 -4.29 13.15
C GLY A 203 2.31 -3.65 12.84
N ASN A 204 2.12 -3.21 11.60
CA ASN A 204 0.85 -2.62 11.16
C ASN A 204 -0.26 -3.68 11.13
N VAL A 205 -0.03 -4.83 10.50
CA VAL A 205 -1.03 -5.92 10.41
C VAL A 205 -1.41 -6.41 11.81
N GLN A 206 -0.44 -6.58 12.71
CA GLN A 206 -0.68 -6.98 14.09
C GLN A 206 -1.53 -5.95 14.83
N THR A 207 -1.25 -4.65 14.68
CA THR A 207 -2.05 -3.58 15.29
C THR A 207 -3.51 -3.61 14.80
N TYR A 208 -3.72 -3.78 13.50
CA TYR A 208 -5.07 -3.90 12.94
C TYR A 208 -5.80 -5.15 13.43
N LEU A 209 -5.15 -6.31 13.42
CA LEU A 209 -5.74 -7.57 13.89
C LEU A 209 -6.05 -7.53 15.39
N GLN A 210 -5.16 -6.95 16.21
CA GLN A 210 -5.39 -6.77 17.64
C GLN A 210 -6.57 -5.84 17.92
N SER A 211 -6.71 -4.74 17.19
CA SER A 211 -7.87 -3.84 17.36
C SER A 211 -9.20 -4.53 17.03
N ALA A 212 -9.21 -5.39 15.99
CA ALA A 212 -10.38 -6.17 15.63
C ALA A 212 -10.67 -7.26 16.67
N SER A 213 -9.64 -7.94 17.17
CA SER A 213 -9.81 -9.00 18.18
C SER A 213 -10.25 -8.45 19.53
N VAL A 214 -9.69 -7.31 19.99
CA VAL A 214 -10.12 -6.65 21.24
C VAL A 214 -11.60 -6.31 21.18
N ARG A 215 -12.07 -5.75 20.06
CA ARG A 215 -13.49 -5.44 19.88
C ARG A 215 -14.39 -6.69 19.91
N ILE A 216 -13.95 -7.78 19.29
CA ILE A 216 -14.66 -9.07 19.33
C ILE A 216 -14.66 -9.66 20.74
N GLU A 217 -13.57 -9.48 21.48
CA GLU A 217 -13.46 -9.98 22.84
C GLU A 217 -14.30 -9.15 23.82
N GLU A 218 -14.32 -7.82 23.68
CA GLU A 218 -15.24 -6.94 24.43
C GLU A 218 -16.70 -7.35 24.24
N MET A 219 -17.10 -7.66 22.99
CA MET A 219 -18.44 -8.22 22.73
C MET A 219 -18.67 -9.53 23.46
N ARG A 220 -17.71 -10.47 23.38
CA ARG A 220 -17.83 -11.79 23.97
C ARG A 220 -17.93 -11.71 25.49
N VAL A 221 -17.11 -10.87 26.11
CA VAL A 221 -17.12 -10.61 27.55
C VAL A 221 -18.46 -10.02 27.97
N LYS A 222 -18.91 -8.93 27.33
CA LYS A 222 -20.19 -8.28 27.65
C LYS A 222 -21.39 -9.23 27.50
N ARG A 223 -21.37 -10.08 26.47
CA ARG A 223 -22.40 -11.12 26.28
C ARG A 223 -22.38 -12.14 27.41
N ARG A 224 -21.20 -12.64 27.79
CA ARG A 224 -21.03 -13.61 28.89
C ARG A 224 -21.51 -13.02 30.21
N ASP A 225 -21.16 -11.77 30.50
CA ASP A 225 -21.58 -11.07 31.71
C ASP A 225 -23.11 -10.92 31.76
N THR A 226 -23.73 -10.59 30.62
CA THR A 226 -25.19 -10.50 30.51
C THR A 226 -25.85 -11.86 30.74
N GLU A 227 -25.34 -12.92 30.12
CA GLU A 227 -25.85 -14.29 30.31
C GLU A 227 -25.73 -14.76 31.76
N GLN A 228 -24.58 -14.50 32.40
CA GLN A 228 -24.34 -14.83 33.80
C GLN A 228 -25.24 -14.03 34.75
N TRP A 229 -25.43 -12.73 34.48
CA TRP A 229 -26.35 -11.89 35.23
C TRP A 229 -27.81 -12.40 35.11
N MET A 230 -28.24 -12.76 33.90
CA MET A 230 -29.59 -13.31 33.66
C MET A 230 -29.79 -14.67 34.35
N ALA A 231 -28.78 -15.52 34.36
CA ALA A 231 -28.81 -16.81 35.04
C ALA A 231 -28.89 -16.65 36.56
N HIS A 232 -28.10 -15.74 37.13
CA HIS A 232 -28.11 -15.46 38.57
C HIS A 232 -29.46 -14.90 39.07
N ARG A 233 -30.18 -14.17 38.21
CA ARG A 233 -31.51 -13.61 38.53
C ARG A 233 -32.68 -14.53 38.21
N LEU A 234 -32.43 -15.77 37.76
CA LEU A 234 -33.46 -16.77 37.45
C LEU A 234 -34.54 -16.23 36.48
N LEU A 235 -34.14 -15.46 35.47
CA LEU A 235 -35.09 -14.89 34.52
C LEU A 235 -35.77 -15.98 33.68
N PRO A 236 -37.06 -15.83 33.32
CA PRO A 236 -37.75 -16.76 32.43
C PRO A 236 -37.21 -16.70 30.99
N GLU A 237 -37.21 -17.84 30.30
CA GLU A 237 -36.56 -18.00 28.98
C GLU A 237 -37.06 -17.03 27.90
N ASN A 238 -38.36 -16.69 27.93
CA ASN A 238 -38.92 -15.68 27.01
C ASN A 238 -38.21 -14.32 27.15
N LEU A 239 -37.94 -13.90 28.40
CA LEU A 239 -37.30 -12.62 28.68
C LEU A 239 -35.83 -12.63 28.26
N LYS A 240 -35.11 -13.73 28.54
CA LYS A 240 -33.71 -13.92 28.11
C LYS A 240 -33.58 -13.79 26.59
N GLY A 241 -34.45 -14.46 25.84
CA GLY A 241 -34.46 -14.40 24.38
C GLY A 241 -34.79 -13.02 23.81
N ARG A 242 -35.53 -12.17 24.55
CA ARG A 242 -35.76 -10.77 24.17
C ARG A 242 -34.54 -9.89 24.46
N ILE A 243 -33.90 -10.08 25.61
CA ILE A 243 -32.69 -9.33 26.01
C ILE A 243 -31.54 -9.61 25.04
N LEU A 244 -31.28 -10.89 24.74
CA LEU A 244 -30.21 -11.27 23.79
C LEU A 244 -30.45 -10.70 22.38
N ARG A 245 -31.70 -10.72 21.90
CA ARG A 245 -32.06 -10.10 20.61
C ARG A 245 -31.85 -8.59 20.62
N HIS A 246 -32.21 -7.92 21.71
CA HIS A 246 -32.01 -6.48 21.84
C HIS A 246 -30.52 -6.12 21.88
N GLU A 247 -29.69 -6.85 22.63
CA GLU A 247 -28.23 -6.65 22.67
C GLU A 247 -27.60 -6.89 21.29
N GLN A 248 -28.04 -7.93 20.57
CA GLN A 248 -27.55 -8.22 19.22
C GLN A 248 -27.94 -7.12 18.22
N TYR A 249 -29.17 -6.60 18.32
CA TYR A 249 -29.62 -5.46 17.52
C TYR A 249 -28.82 -4.19 17.84
N ARG A 250 -28.66 -3.84 19.13
CA ARG A 250 -27.84 -2.71 19.60
C ARG A 250 -26.41 -2.80 19.07
N TRP A 251 -25.82 -4.00 19.07
CA TRP A 251 -24.50 -4.21 18.51
C TRP A 251 -24.43 -3.97 17.00
N GLN A 252 -25.43 -4.42 16.23
CA GLN A 252 -25.45 -4.19 14.79
C GLN A 252 -25.59 -2.71 14.44
N GLU A 253 -26.37 -1.96 15.21
CA GLU A 253 -26.70 -0.56 14.90
C GLU A 253 -25.65 0.44 15.42
N THR A 254 -25.22 0.27 16.69
CA THR A 254 -24.34 1.25 17.37
C THR A 254 -22.94 0.70 17.64
N ARG A 255 -22.67 -0.55 17.23
CA ARG A 255 -21.43 -1.29 17.54
C ARG A 255 -21.09 -1.27 19.03
N GLY A 256 -22.11 -1.31 19.88
CA GLY A 256 -22.01 -1.45 21.33
C GLY A 256 -21.65 -0.19 22.11
N VAL A 257 -21.66 0.99 21.47
CA VAL A 257 -21.39 2.27 22.13
C VAL A 257 -22.54 2.62 23.08
N ASP A 258 -22.21 2.93 24.34
CA ASP A 258 -23.18 3.47 25.28
C ASP A 258 -23.36 4.98 25.06
N GLU A 259 -24.33 5.34 24.22
CA GLU A 259 -24.62 6.74 23.87
C GLU A 259 -24.96 7.60 25.09
N GLU A 260 -25.71 7.06 26.06
CA GLU A 260 -26.11 7.80 27.25
C GLU A 260 -24.90 8.09 28.15
N GLY A 261 -24.05 7.08 28.41
CA GLY A 261 -22.81 7.25 29.16
C GLY A 261 -21.83 8.21 28.49
N LEU A 262 -21.70 8.12 27.16
CA LEU A 262 -20.88 9.05 26.37
C LEU A 262 -21.36 10.50 26.57
N LEU A 263 -22.65 10.76 26.37
CA LEU A 263 -23.26 12.08 26.52
C LEU A 263 -23.15 12.62 27.96
N MET A 264 -23.22 11.76 28.97
CA MET A 264 -23.08 12.15 30.37
C MET A 264 -21.65 12.54 30.76
N ASN A 265 -20.64 11.96 30.11
CA ASN A 265 -19.23 12.28 30.33
C ASN A 265 -18.79 13.60 29.65
N LEU A 266 -19.58 14.13 28.72
CA LEU A 266 -19.32 15.40 28.04
C LEU A 266 -19.73 16.62 28.90
N PRO A 267 -18.98 17.74 28.85
CA PRO A 267 -19.38 19.01 29.45
C PRO A 267 -20.76 19.46 28.96
N LYS A 268 -21.50 20.20 29.81
CA LYS A 268 -22.88 20.61 29.52
C LYS A 268 -23.02 21.37 28.20
N ASP A 269 -22.02 22.17 27.84
CA ASP A 269 -22.03 22.99 26.63
C ASP A 269 -21.95 22.12 25.36
N LEU A 270 -20.99 21.18 25.28
CA LEU A 270 -20.89 20.22 24.17
C LEU A 270 -22.15 19.35 24.06
N ARG A 271 -22.69 18.90 25.20
CA ARG A 271 -23.91 18.08 25.22
C ARG A 271 -25.11 18.83 24.63
N ARG A 272 -25.25 20.13 24.93
CA ARG A 272 -26.31 20.98 24.40
C ARG A 272 -26.15 21.19 22.90
N GLU A 273 -24.93 21.38 22.42
CA GLU A 273 -24.62 21.57 21.01
C GLU A 273 -24.89 20.30 20.18
N ILE A 274 -24.43 19.14 20.65
CA ILE A 274 -24.71 17.83 20.02
C ILE A 274 -26.22 17.57 19.94
N LYS A 275 -26.96 17.81 21.04
CA LYS A 275 -28.42 17.66 21.06
C LYS A 275 -29.09 18.58 20.06
N ARG A 276 -28.68 19.85 19.97
CA ARG A 276 -29.22 20.82 19.00
C ARG A 276 -29.00 20.33 17.56
N HIS A 277 -27.80 19.83 17.27
CA HIS A 277 -27.43 19.34 15.95
C HIS A 277 -28.24 18.10 15.52
N LEU A 278 -28.32 17.09 16.39
CA LEU A 278 -29.13 15.88 16.17
C LEU A 278 -30.64 16.20 16.07
N CYS A 279 -31.09 17.22 16.82
CA CYS A 279 -32.48 17.65 16.72
C CYS A 279 -32.82 18.29 15.38
N LEU A 280 -31.93 19.19 14.93
CA LEU A 280 -32.12 19.96 13.72
C LEU A 280 -32.18 19.03 12.49
N SER A 281 -31.31 18.02 12.45
CA SER A 281 -31.29 17.03 11.36
C SER A 281 -32.56 16.17 11.33
N LEU A 282 -33.08 15.76 12.48
CA LEU A 282 -34.36 15.02 12.58
C LEU A 282 -35.57 15.89 12.20
N LEU A 283 -35.57 17.17 12.58
CA LEU A 283 -36.62 18.12 12.21
C LEU A 283 -36.62 18.42 10.72
N MET A 284 -35.45 18.73 10.13
CA MET A 284 -35.33 18.95 8.69
C MET A 284 -35.75 17.73 7.86
N ARG A 285 -35.47 16.51 8.35
CA ARG A 285 -35.88 15.27 7.67
C ARG A 285 -37.39 15.01 7.77
N SER A 286 -38.06 15.51 8.82
CA SER A 286 -39.49 15.24 9.06
C SER A 286 -40.42 16.38 8.64
N PHE A 287 -39.91 17.61 8.49
CA PHE A 287 -40.66 18.77 8.03
C PHE A 287 -39.83 19.55 7.01
N PRO A 288 -40.20 19.55 5.71
CA PRO A 288 -39.68 20.51 4.75
C PRO A 288 -40.19 21.89 5.18
N LEU A 289 -39.32 22.72 5.75
CA LEU A 289 -39.66 24.09 6.15
C LEU A 289 -39.92 24.92 4.88
N ASN A 290 -41.20 25.08 4.54
CA ASN A 290 -41.62 26.05 3.55
C ASN A 290 -41.44 27.44 4.14
N ASN A 291 -40.43 28.18 3.65
CA ASN A 291 -40.10 29.53 4.09
C ASN A 291 -41.30 30.47 3.90
N ARG A 292 -42.04 30.75 4.98
CA ARG A 292 -42.83 31.97 5.10
C ARG A 292 -42.38 32.70 6.36
N GLY A 293 -41.83 33.89 6.12
CA GLY A 293 -41.07 34.66 7.10
C GLY A 293 -41.87 35.00 8.34
N SER A 294 -41.16 35.08 9.46
CA SER A 294 -41.66 35.76 10.64
C SER A 294 -40.52 36.24 11.55
N ASN A 295 -40.80 37.42 12.07
CA ASN A 295 -40.19 38.27 13.09
C ASN A 295 -39.19 37.67 14.11
N TYR A 296 -38.31 38.54 14.60
CA TYR A 296 -37.24 38.22 15.55
C TYR A 296 -37.70 37.58 16.88
N ASP A 297 -38.96 37.77 17.30
CA ASP A 297 -39.56 37.16 18.50
C ASP A 297 -39.92 35.68 18.34
N ASP A 298 -40.13 35.20 17.11
CA ASP A 298 -40.46 33.79 16.85
C ASP A 298 -39.26 32.86 17.00
N LYS A 299 -38.02 33.40 16.97
CA LYS A 299 -36.80 32.60 17.16
C LYS A 299 -36.71 32.01 18.57
N TRP A 300 -37.17 32.74 19.59
CA TRP A 300 -37.12 32.26 20.96
C TRP A 300 -38.17 31.18 21.23
N TRP A 301 -39.37 31.36 20.68
CA TRP A 301 -40.46 30.38 20.75
C TRP A 301 -40.14 29.10 19.96
N THR A 302 -39.61 29.23 18.74
CA THR A 302 -39.15 28.08 17.96
C THR A 302 -38.03 27.33 18.66
N GLU A 303 -37.05 28.01 19.28
CA GLU A 303 -35.96 27.33 20.01
C GLU A 303 -36.45 26.55 21.24
N ARG A 304 -37.44 27.08 21.98
CA ARG A 304 -38.07 26.39 23.13
C ARG A 304 -38.95 25.21 22.71
N ILE A 305 -39.74 25.36 21.66
CA ILE A 305 -40.57 24.28 21.10
C ILE A 305 -39.67 23.19 20.49
N LEU A 306 -38.59 23.56 19.80
CA LEU A 306 -37.56 22.62 19.31
C LEU A 306 -36.97 21.82 20.46
N GLN A 307 -36.60 22.44 21.58
CA GLN A 307 -36.05 21.75 22.75
C GLN A 307 -37.04 20.74 23.35
N LEU A 308 -38.33 21.11 23.44
CA LEU A 308 -39.38 20.26 23.99
C LEU A 308 -39.72 19.07 23.06
N GLN A 309 -39.91 19.32 21.76
CA GLN A 309 -40.13 18.27 20.77
C GLN A 309 -38.91 17.35 20.65
N CYS A 310 -37.69 17.88 20.77
CA CYS A 310 -36.51 17.04 20.81
C CYS A 310 -36.49 16.14 22.03
N SER A 311 -36.75 16.70 23.22
CA SER A 311 -36.72 15.96 24.48
C SER A 311 -37.77 14.84 24.53
N GLN A 312 -38.93 15.05 23.88
CA GLN A 312 -39.95 14.01 23.74
C GLN A 312 -39.61 12.99 22.67
N ARG A 313 -39.12 13.41 21.50
CA ARG A 313 -38.79 12.49 20.39
C ARG A 313 -37.54 11.65 20.66
N TRP A 314 -36.54 12.21 21.37
CA TRP A 314 -35.42 11.46 21.95
C TRP A 314 -35.88 10.41 22.97
N ARG A 315 -36.96 10.68 23.71
CA ARG A 315 -37.55 9.70 24.63
C ARG A 315 -38.37 8.62 23.92
N LEU A 316 -38.84 8.88 22.70
CA LEU A 316 -39.62 7.96 21.87
C LEU A 316 -38.77 7.10 20.94
N LEU A 317 -37.52 7.49 20.68
CA LEU A 317 -36.50 6.70 19.97
C LEU A 317 -35.72 5.77 20.94
N ARG A 318 -35.99 5.87 22.24
CA ARG A 318 -35.51 5.00 23.31
C ARG A 318 -36.39 3.77 23.42
#